data_AF-A0A935HEZ2-F1
#
_entry.id   AF-A0A935HEZ2-F1
#
_cell.length_a   1.000
_cell.length_b   1.000
_cell.length_c   1.000
_cell.angle_alpha   90.00
_cell.angle_beta   90.00
_cell.angle_gamma   90.00
#
_symmetry.space_group_name_H-M   'P 1'
#
loop_
_entity.id
_entity.type
_entity.pdbx_description
1 polymer ?
#
loop_
_entity_poly.entity_id
_entity_poly.type
_entity_poly.pdbx_seq_one_letter_code
_entity_poly.pdbx_strand_id
1 'polypeptide(L)'
;MPSGGSATLNGVNFYQNSHRCGSPAGTISGQGGAISIFGPSSGTAPIFSISRSFFGNNLAFNGAGIFARAVSLAINNTSFYGNSGTAAGAVFLTTGFGTPPAPELRLNSSTFHLNSTANASFGADLTLNAAANVRQFRNVLFGAPQAGESCAPASFNADTGDVVFTTGNSCFVYVGGNLISAQFAAGTNFGLQTPEYNGGPVFTMDLAPGSVAIDNGTNTLCPSGDARDVARPIDGDGNAIAICDVGALEYQSPLLQDGFES
;
A
#
# COMPACT_ATOMS: atom_id res chain seq x y z
N MET A 1 12.78 16.52 3.78
CA MET A 1 12.64 16.93 2.38
C MET A 1 12.37 18.43 2.32
N PRO A 2 13.08 19.17 1.46
CA PRO A 2 12.88 20.61 1.30
C PRO A 2 11.51 20.90 0.66
N SER A 3 11.02 22.14 0.81
CA SER A 3 9.79 22.57 0.16
C SER A 3 9.88 22.43 -1.36
N GLY A 4 8.86 21.81 -1.97
CA GLY A 4 8.82 21.52 -3.40
C GLY A 4 9.84 20.48 -3.91
N GLY A 5 10.63 19.85 -3.02
CA GLY A 5 11.60 18.84 -3.41
C GLY A 5 10.95 17.53 -3.86
N SER A 6 11.71 16.71 -4.59
CA SER A 6 11.26 15.39 -5.05
C SER A 6 12.28 14.29 -4.72
N ALA A 7 11.80 13.10 -4.40
CA ALA A 7 12.63 11.89 -4.30
C ALA A 7 11.83 10.66 -4.75
N THR A 8 12.55 9.66 -5.25
CA THR A 8 11.96 8.43 -5.78
C THR A 8 12.66 7.20 -5.23
N LEU A 9 11.89 6.18 -4.90
CA LEU A 9 12.33 4.81 -4.66
C LEU A 9 11.69 3.89 -5.68
N ASN A 10 12.49 2.98 -6.23
CA ASN A 10 12.06 2.01 -7.20
C ASN A 10 12.79 0.68 -6.99
N GLY A 11 12.07 -0.44 -6.89
CA GLY A 11 12.71 -1.75 -6.84
C GLY A 11 13.41 -2.08 -5.52
N VAL A 12 12.89 -1.62 -4.37
CA VAL A 12 13.58 -1.77 -3.07
C VAL A 12 12.80 -2.68 -2.11
N ASN A 13 13.52 -3.57 -1.42
CA ASN A 13 13.01 -4.37 -0.31
C ASN A 13 13.44 -3.76 1.03
N PHE A 14 12.46 -3.33 1.82
CA PHE A 14 12.62 -3.00 3.22
C PHE A 14 12.06 -4.12 4.08
N TYR A 15 12.94 -4.99 4.54
CA TYR A 15 12.56 -6.18 5.31
C TYR A 15 13.16 -6.18 6.71
N GLN A 16 12.33 -6.43 7.74
CA GLN A 16 12.76 -6.55 9.14
C GLN A 16 13.50 -5.32 9.70
N ASN A 17 13.21 -4.13 9.17
CA ASN A 17 13.75 -2.90 9.72
C ASN A 17 13.01 -2.55 11.01
N SER A 18 13.69 -1.94 11.97
CA SER A 18 13.03 -1.48 13.18
C SER A 18 13.57 -0.16 13.70
N HIS A 19 12.68 0.68 14.23
CA HIS A 19 13.05 1.91 14.90
C HIS A 19 12.66 1.86 16.38
N ARG A 20 13.66 1.62 17.23
CA ARG A 20 13.55 1.59 18.70
C ARG A 20 14.34 2.75 19.29
N CYS A 21 13.77 3.54 20.20
CA CYS A 21 14.55 4.53 20.97
C CYS A 21 14.87 3.95 22.35
N GLY A 22 16.17 3.90 22.68
CA GLY A 22 16.72 3.36 23.92
C GLY A 22 16.86 1.83 23.90
N SER A 23 18.08 1.32 24.08
CA SER A 23 18.55 -0.10 24.14
C SER A 23 17.93 -1.16 23.20
N PRO A 24 18.62 -2.28 22.91
CA PRO A 24 18.04 -3.37 22.11
C PRO A 24 16.72 -3.94 22.67
N ALA A 25 16.46 -3.76 23.96
CA ALA A 25 15.26 -4.20 24.67
C ALA A 25 14.28 -3.06 25.02
N GLY A 26 14.52 -1.81 24.56
CA GLY A 26 13.63 -0.70 24.91
C GLY A 26 12.34 -0.65 24.10
N THR A 27 11.46 0.24 24.54
CA THR A 27 10.11 0.41 24.00
C THR A 27 10.15 0.87 22.54
N ILE A 28 9.37 0.21 21.70
CA ILE A 28 9.10 0.65 20.32
C ILE A 28 8.50 2.06 20.40
N SER A 29 9.23 3.06 19.94
CA SER A 29 8.89 4.50 20.10
C SER A 29 9.23 5.33 18.86
N GLY A 30 9.87 4.72 17.86
CA GLY A 30 10.33 5.38 16.65
C GLY A 30 9.25 5.62 15.60
N GLN A 31 9.49 6.57 14.70
CA GLN A 31 8.70 6.81 13.48
C GLN A 31 9.41 6.18 12.29
N GLY A 32 8.68 5.44 11.45
CA GLY A 32 9.24 4.86 10.23
C GLY A 32 10.21 3.72 10.52
N GLY A 33 9.70 2.49 10.61
CA GLY A 33 10.55 1.32 10.86
C GLY A 33 11.50 1.10 9.69
N ALA A 34 10.98 1.16 8.47
CA ALA A 34 11.78 1.19 7.25
C ALA A 34 12.12 2.62 6.81
N ILE A 35 11.13 3.51 6.67
CA ILE A 35 11.37 4.88 6.19
C ILE A 35 10.61 5.90 7.03
N SER A 36 11.31 6.97 7.40
CA SER A 36 10.72 8.17 8.00
C SER A 36 11.01 9.41 7.15
N ILE A 37 9.96 10.11 6.73
CA ILE A 37 10.03 11.25 5.81
C ILE A 37 9.42 12.47 6.47
N PHE A 38 10.23 13.52 6.60
CA PHE A 38 9.80 14.80 7.16
C PHE A 38 9.83 15.89 6.10
N GLY A 39 8.67 16.40 5.73
CA GLY A 39 8.49 17.60 4.94
C GLY A 39 8.70 18.89 5.74
N PRO A 40 8.61 20.05 5.06
CA PRO A 40 8.84 21.35 5.66
C PRO A 40 7.67 21.78 6.57
N SER A 41 7.92 22.79 7.41
CA SER A 41 6.89 23.41 8.27
C SER A 41 6.06 24.48 7.56
N SER A 42 6.39 24.82 6.30
CA SER A 42 5.67 25.77 5.44
C SER A 42 6.04 25.57 3.97
N GLY A 43 5.29 26.21 3.07
CA GLY A 43 5.54 26.17 1.62
C GLY A 43 4.85 24.98 0.92
N THR A 44 5.38 24.58 -0.22
CA THR A 44 4.85 23.48 -1.06
C THR A 44 5.27 22.10 -0.53
N ALA A 45 4.33 21.14 -0.55
CA ALA A 45 4.61 19.75 -0.19
C ALA A 45 5.67 19.14 -1.12
N PRO A 46 6.74 18.53 -0.60
CA PRO A 46 7.62 17.70 -1.40
C PRO A 46 6.90 16.43 -1.86
N ILE A 47 7.34 15.86 -2.98
CA ILE A 47 6.82 14.60 -3.53
C ILE A 47 7.79 13.47 -3.22
N PHE A 48 7.28 12.39 -2.64
CA PHE A 48 8.02 11.15 -2.49
C PHE A 48 7.31 10.02 -3.23
N SER A 49 7.95 9.52 -4.29
CA SER A 49 7.39 8.48 -5.15
C SER A 49 8.01 7.13 -4.83
N ILE A 50 7.18 6.12 -4.64
CA ILE A 50 7.57 4.74 -4.37
C ILE A 50 6.92 3.88 -5.44
N SER A 51 7.72 3.00 -6.03
CA SER A 51 7.26 2.10 -7.09
C SER A 51 7.92 0.74 -6.98
N ARG A 52 7.20 -0.33 -7.31
CA ARG A 52 7.76 -1.70 -7.41
C ARG A 52 8.61 -2.06 -6.20
N SER A 53 8.10 -1.82 -4.99
CA SER A 53 8.85 -1.96 -3.75
C SER A 53 8.11 -2.86 -2.76
N PHE A 54 8.85 -3.36 -1.77
CA PHE A 54 8.30 -4.24 -0.74
C PHE A 54 8.67 -3.73 0.65
N PHE A 55 7.68 -3.65 1.53
CA PHE A 55 7.84 -3.29 2.94
C PHE A 55 7.32 -4.46 3.77
N GLY A 56 8.23 -5.27 4.30
CA GLY A 56 7.89 -6.51 5.01
C GLY A 56 8.40 -6.55 6.43
N ASN A 57 7.56 -6.95 7.38
CA ASN A 57 7.95 -7.27 8.76
C ASN A 57 8.72 -6.15 9.47
N ASN A 58 8.44 -4.89 9.12
CA ASN A 58 9.08 -3.74 9.76
C ASN A 58 8.37 -3.39 11.08
N LEU A 59 9.11 -2.78 12.02
CA LEU A 59 8.63 -2.49 13.37
C LEU A 59 8.89 -1.03 13.79
N ALA A 60 7.85 -0.29 14.18
CA ALA A 60 7.99 1.07 14.72
C ALA A 60 6.80 1.45 15.59
N PHE A 61 6.82 2.60 16.24
CA PHE A 61 5.64 3.09 16.93
C PHE A 61 4.64 3.66 15.92
N ASN A 62 5.11 4.51 15.02
CA ASN A 62 4.29 5.14 13.98
C ASN A 62 4.78 4.71 12.59
N GLY A 63 3.89 4.11 11.78
CA GLY A 63 4.14 3.80 10.37
C GLY A 63 5.35 2.89 10.21
N ALA A 64 5.26 1.63 10.65
CA ALA A 64 6.40 0.74 10.66
C ALA A 64 6.97 0.48 9.24
N GLY A 65 6.12 0.43 8.22
CA GLY A 65 6.58 0.58 6.84
C GLY A 65 7.08 2.00 6.58
N ILE A 66 6.15 2.96 6.52
CA ILE A 66 6.43 4.34 6.17
C ILE A 66 5.76 5.27 7.16
N PHE A 67 6.56 6.18 7.72
CA PHE A 67 6.07 7.39 8.35
C PHE A 67 6.35 8.58 7.44
N ALA A 68 5.33 9.36 7.11
CA ALA A 68 5.45 10.55 6.27
C ALA A 68 4.72 11.73 6.89
N ARG A 69 5.41 12.86 7.03
CA ARG A 69 4.88 14.10 7.59
C ARG A 69 5.00 15.26 6.61
N ALA A 70 3.91 15.93 6.26
CA ALA A 70 3.88 17.07 5.34
C ALA A 70 4.48 16.76 3.95
N VAL A 71 4.12 15.61 3.38
CA VAL A 71 4.65 15.11 2.09
C VAL A 71 3.48 14.68 1.20
N SER A 72 3.64 14.84 -0.11
CA SER A 72 2.82 14.15 -1.11
C SER A 72 3.43 12.78 -1.40
N LEU A 73 2.82 11.73 -0.86
CA LEU A 73 3.27 10.36 -1.01
C LEU A 73 2.55 9.70 -2.19
N ALA A 74 3.32 9.21 -3.16
CA ALA A 74 2.80 8.48 -4.32
C ALA A 74 3.34 7.05 -4.31
N ILE A 75 2.47 6.05 -4.20
CA ILE A 75 2.84 4.64 -4.08
C ILE A 75 2.18 3.87 -5.21
N ASN A 76 2.98 3.11 -5.96
CA ASN A 76 2.51 2.29 -7.08
C ASN A 76 3.16 0.90 -7.02
N ASN A 77 2.44 -0.16 -7.38
CA ASN A 77 3.00 -1.52 -7.48
C ASN A 77 3.80 -1.93 -6.24
N THR A 78 3.29 -1.63 -5.05
CA THR A 78 4.05 -1.80 -3.81
C THR A 78 3.27 -2.65 -2.83
N SER A 79 4.01 -3.52 -2.15
CA SER A 79 3.44 -4.47 -1.19
C SER A 79 3.87 -4.14 0.24
N PHE A 80 2.92 -4.18 1.16
CA PHE A 80 3.11 -4.01 2.59
C PHE A 80 2.64 -5.26 3.33
N TYR A 81 3.58 -6.00 3.91
CA TYR A 81 3.32 -7.28 4.54
C TYR A 81 3.82 -7.32 5.98
N GLY A 82 2.98 -7.72 6.94
CA GLY A 82 3.47 -8.05 8.29
C GLY A 82 4.09 -6.87 9.06
N ASN A 83 3.90 -5.63 8.62
CA ASN A 83 4.47 -4.47 9.31
C ASN A 83 3.68 -4.22 10.61
N SER A 84 4.37 -4.07 11.72
CA SER A 84 3.75 -3.94 13.04
C SER A 84 4.10 -2.61 13.67
N GLY A 85 3.07 -1.85 14.05
CA GLY A 85 3.27 -0.65 14.84
C GLY A 85 2.31 -0.48 15.99
N THR A 86 2.65 0.39 16.93
CA THR A 86 1.75 0.69 18.05
C THR A 86 0.60 1.58 17.59
N ALA A 87 0.89 2.61 16.79
CA ALA A 87 -0.09 3.45 16.13
C ALA A 87 -0.39 2.92 14.73
N ALA A 88 0.58 2.86 13.81
CA ALA A 88 0.29 2.39 12.45
C ALA A 88 1.29 1.32 11.99
N GLY A 89 0.77 0.25 11.40
CA GLY A 89 1.57 -0.88 10.90
C GLY A 89 2.30 -0.51 9.62
N ALA A 90 1.58 -0.28 8.54
CA ALA A 90 2.21 -0.02 7.24
C ALA A 90 2.50 1.47 7.02
N VAL A 91 1.49 2.28 6.71
CA VAL A 91 1.68 3.69 6.30
C VAL A 91 1.01 4.64 7.30
N PHE A 92 1.75 5.65 7.76
CA PHE A 92 1.20 6.78 8.51
C PHE A 92 1.54 8.09 7.80
N LEU A 93 0.53 8.73 7.24
CA LEU A 93 0.61 10.06 6.63
C LEU A 93 0.02 11.14 7.55
N THR A 94 0.83 12.14 7.92
CA THR A 94 0.45 13.19 8.88
C THR A 94 0.90 14.59 8.45
N THR A 95 0.33 15.64 9.05
CA THR A 95 0.63 17.05 8.74
C THR A 95 1.84 17.58 9.51
N GLY A 96 1.98 17.26 10.80
CA GLY A 96 3.01 17.82 11.67
C GLY A 96 2.61 19.14 12.35
N PHE A 97 3.60 19.85 12.90
CA PHE A 97 3.40 21.09 13.65
C PHE A 97 3.69 22.34 12.79
N GLY A 98 3.07 23.47 13.13
CA GLY A 98 3.22 24.74 12.40
C GLY A 98 2.11 24.96 11.37
N THR A 99 2.46 25.54 10.21
CA THR A 99 1.58 25.70 9.04
C THR A 99 2.09 24.88 7.84
N PRO A 100 2.28 23.56 8.00
CA PRO A 100 2.82 22.72 6.95
C PRO A 100 1.86 22.63 5.76
N PRO A 101 2.37 22.32 4.55
CA PRO A 101 1.50 21.93 3.46
C PRO A 101 0.66 20.70 3.84
N ALA A 102 -0.57 20.66 3.34
CA ALA A 102 -1.42 19.48 3.49
C ALA A 102 -0.75 18.27 2.82
N PRO A 103 -0.59 17.14 3.53
CA PRO A 103 -0.04 15.95 2.93
C PRO A 103 -1.00 15.39 1.89
N GLU A 104 -0.46 14.71 0.88
CA GLU A 104 -1.26 14.08 -0.16
C GLU A 104 -0.95 12.59 -0.27
N LEU A 105 -1.95 11.80 -0.65
CA LEU A 105 -1.77 10.39 -0.97
C LEU A 105 -2.22 10.10 -2.40
N ARG A 106 -1.37 9.40 -3.15
CA ARG A 106 -1.72 8.66 -4.37
C ARG A 106 -1.33 7.20 -4.14
N LEU A 107 -2.27 6.27 -4.29
CA LEU A 107 -2.04 4.85 -4.05
C LEU A 107 -2.70 4.04 -5.16
N ASN A 108 -1.88 3.42 -6.01
CA ASN A 108 -2.36 2.64 -7.15
C ASN A 108 -1.75 1.25 -7.14
N SER A 109 -2.51 0.23 -7.55
CA SER A 109 -2.02 -1.13 -7.78
C SER A 109 -1.11 -1.61 -6.64
N SER A 110 -1.61 -1.63 -5.42
CA SER A 110 -0.79 -1.89 -4.23
C SER A 110 -1.52 -2.80 -3.24
N THR A 111 -0.76 -3.63 -2.54
CA THR A 111 -1.29 -4.70 -1.67
C THR A 111 -0.84 -4.51 -0.24
N PHE A 112 -1.78 -4.61 0.69
CA PHE A 112 -1.55 -4.58 2.14
C PHE A 112 -2.07 -5.87 2.73
N HIS A 113 -1.28 -6.54 3.56
CA HIS A 113 -1.68 -7.80 4.17
C HIS A 113 -0.92 -8.06 5.48
N LEU A 114 -1.62 -8.61 6.48
CA LEU A 114 -1.06 -8.98 7.78
C LEU A 114 -0.31 -7.85 8.51
N ASN A 115 -0.51 -6.59 8.16
CA ASN A 115 0.01 -5.50 8.97
C ASN A 115 -0.77 -5.45 10.29
N SER A 116 -0.19 -4.86 11.32
CA SER A 116 -0.82 -4.78 12.64
C SER A 116 -0.66 -3.42 13.30
N THR A 117 -1.72 -3.05 14.03
CA THR A 117 -1.67 -1.99 15.04
C THR A 117 -2.10 -2.48 16.40
N ALA A 118 -1.47 -1.97 17.46
CA ALA A 118 -1.88 -2.22 18.84
C ALA A 118 -2.88 -1.18 19.36
N ASN A 119 -3.15 -0.10 18.62
CA ASN A 119 -4.03 0.99 19.03
C ASN A 119 -5.20 1.13 18.06
N ALA A 120 -6.42 0.91 18.58
CA ALA A 120 -7.66 0.96 17.80
C ALA A 120 -8.01 2.32 17.18
N SER A 121 -7.31 3.40 17.56
CA SER A 121 -7.51 4.74 16.97
C SER A 121 -6.80 4.92 15.63
N PHE A 122 -6.07 3.90 15.18
CA PHE A 122 -5.21 3.96 14.01
C PHE A 122 -5.40 2.73 13.12
N GLY A 123 -4.88 2.81 11.89
CA GLY A 123 -4.95 1.75 10.89
C GLY A 123 -3.69 0.89 10.89
N ALA A 124 -3.88 -0.43 10.83
CA ALA A 124 -2.84 -1.41 10.59
C ALA A 124 -2.18 -1.21 9.23
N ASP A 125 -2.96 -0.94 8.19
CA ASP A 125 -2.48 -0.75 6.82
C ASP A 125 -2.25 0.73 6.52
N LEU A 126 -3.26 1.57 6.76
CA LEU A 126 -3.22 2.97 6.39
C LEU A 126 -3.79 3.87 7.47
N THR A 127 -2.96 4.77 7.98
CA THR A 127 -3.38 5.88 8.84
C THR A 127 -3.23 7.20 8.09
N LEU A 128 -4.34 7.93 7.96
CA LEU A 128 -4.39 9.27 7.38
C LEU A 128 -4.78 10.29 8.45
N ASN A 129 -4.02 11.38 8.52
CA ASN A 129 -4.47 12.55 9.24
C ASN A 129 -5.69 13.18 8.54
N ALA A 130 -6.59 13.79 9.31
CA ALA A 130 -7.82 14.40 8.81
C ALA A 130 -7.60 15.49 7.74
N ALA A 131 -6.42 16.13 7.71
CA ALA A 131 -6.08 17.13 6.71
C ALA A 131 -5.32 16.55 5.49
N ALA A 132 -5.16 15.23 5.40
CA ALA A 132 -4.57 14.59 4.22
C ALA A 132 -5.55 14.58 3.05
N ASN A 133 -5.07 14.99 1.87
CA ASN A 133 -5.84 14.93 0.64
C ASN A 133 -5.52 13.63 -0.11
N VAL A 134 -6.50 12.75 -0.26
CA VAL A 134 -6.34 11.56 -1.10
C VAL A 134 -6.69 11.93 -2.54
N ARG A 135 -5.69 11.88 -3.42
CA ARG A 135 -5.80 12.37 -4.80
C ARG A 135 -6.19 11.24 -5.77
N GLN A 136 -5.54 10.08 -5.63
CA GLN A 136 -5.75 8.92 -6.49
C GLN A 136 -5.73 7.65 -5.64
N PHE A 137 -6.71 6.77 -5.87
CA PHE A 137 -6.83 5.54 -5.10
C PHE A 137 -7.48 4.42 -5.93
N ARG A 138 -6.69 3.49 -6.46
CA ARG A 138 -7.24 2.46 -7.37
C ARG A 138 -6.46 1.16 -7.45
N ASN A 139 -7.17 0.08 -7.79
CA ASN A 139 -6.62 -1.28 -7.82
C ASN A 139 -5.86 -1.61 -6.52
N VAL A 140 -6.43 -1.21 -5.37
CA VAL A 140 -5.77 -1.40 -4.06
C VAL A 140 -6.42 -2.58 -3.35
N LEU A 141 -5.59 -3.47 -2.81
CA LEU A 141 -6.01 -4.65 -2.10
C LEU A 141 -5.62 -4.56 -0.63
N PHE A 142 -6.61 -4.48 0.26
CA PHE A 142 -6.45 -4.59 1.72
C PHE A 142 -6.88 -5.99 2.16
N GLY A 143 -5.91 -6.91 2.20
CA GLY A 143 -6.07 -8.22 2.81
C GLY A 143 -6.22 -8.10 4.32
N ALA A 144 -6.60 -9.19 4.98
CA ALA A 144 -6.82 -9.18 6.42
C ALA A 144 -5.58 -8.68 7.20
N PRO A 145 -5.73 -7.70 8.11
CA PRO A 145 -4.66 -7.32 9.01
C PRO A 145 -4.42 -8.43 10.04
N GLN A 146 -3.20 -8.50 10.60
CA GLN A 146 -2.90 -9.43 11.68
C GLN A 146 -3.56 -8.99 12.99
N ALA A 147 -3.66 -7.67 13.22
CA ALA A 147 -4.37 -7.10 14.37
C ALA A 147 -4.78 -5.63 14.10
N GLY A 148 -5.94 -5.24 14.61
CA GLY A 148 -6.50 -3.90 14.43
C GLY A 148 -7.28 -3.74 13.12
N GLU A 149 -7.83 -2.54 12.88
CA GLU A 149 -8.52 -2.19 11.64
C GLU A 149 -7.53 -1.81 10.54
N SER A 150 -7.85 -2.10 9.28
CA SER A 150 -6.97 -1.78 8.15
C SER A 150 -6.74 -0.27 7.99
N CYS A 151 -7.80 0.54 8.02
CA CYS A 151 -7.69 1.99 7.84
C CYS A 151 -8.20 2.82 9.02
N ALA A 152 -7.48 3.91 9.30
CA ALA A 152 -7.96 5.02 10.11
C ALA A 152 -7.73 6.35 9.36
N PRO A 153 -8.77 7.16 9.12
CA PRO A 153 -10.17 6.90 9.43
C PRO A 153 -10.72 5.68 8.65
N ALA A 154 -11.80 5.08 9.17
CA ALA A 154 -12.43 3.92 8.54
C ALA A 154 -13.01 4.24 7.15
N SER A 155 -13.36 5.50 6.90
CA SER A 155 -13.81 6.00 5.60
C SER A 155 -13.15 7.33 5.24
N PHE A 156 -12.93 7.55 3.95
CA PHE A 156 -12.37 8.80 3.42
C PHE A 156 -12.73 9.00 1.94
N ASN A 157 -12.60 10.24 1.48
CA ASN A 157 -12.83 10.60 0.07
C ASN A 157 -11.51 10.61 -0.68
N ALA A 158 -11.54 10.20 -1.95
CA ALA A 158 -10.48 10.43 -2.93
C ALA A 158 -11.00 11.31 -4.08
N ASP A 159 -10.15 12.16 -4.65
CA ASP A 159 -10.50 13.00 -5.81
C ASP A 159 -10.86 12.11 -7.02
N THR A 160 -10.09 11.03 -7.22
CA THR A 160 -10.31 10.00 -8.25
C THR A 160 -9.92 8.62 -7.72
N GLY A 161 -10.53 7.57 -8.25
CA GLY A 161 -10.26 6.21 -7.80
C GLY A 161 -11.27 5.22 -8.35
N ASP A 162 -10.89 3.95 -8.33
CA ASP A 162 -11.67 2.82 -8.87
C ASP A 162 -11.18 1.53 -8.21
N VAL A 163 -12.11 0.60 -7.92
CA VAL A 163 -11.82 -0.76 -7.42
C VAL A 163 -10.85 -0.81 -6.22
N VAL A 164 -11.42 -0.91 -5.02
CA VAL A 164 -10.68 -1.18 -3.78
C VAL A 164 -11.24 -2.42 -3.14
N PHE A 165 -10.41 -3.40 -2.84
CA PHE A 165 -10.84 -4.61 -2.12
C PHE A 165 -10.44 -4.52 -0.66
N THR A 166 -11.36 -4.85 0.25
CA THR A 166 -11.11 -4.88 1.70
C THR A 166 -11.80 -6.08 2.34
N THR A 167 -11.19 -6.71 3.33
CA THR A 167 -11.84 -7.72 4.18
C THR A 167 -12.34 -7.19 5.52
N GLY A 168 -12.03 -5.94 5.85
CA GLY A 168 -12.31 -5.34 7.16
C GLY A 168 -13.57 -4.48 7.18
N ASN A 169 -13.83 -3.84 8.32
CA ASN A 169 -14.89 -2.81 8.47
C ASN A 169 -14.32 -1.39 8.34
N SER A 170 -13.25 -1.27 7.56
CA SER A 170 -12.52 -0.02 7.31
C SER A 170 -11.98 -0.01 5.88
N CYS A 171 -11.39 1.12 5.49
CA CYS A 171 -10.97 1.42 4.13
C CYS A 171 -12.15 1.60 3.16
N PHE A 172 -13.23 2.23 3.62
CA PHE A 172 -14.34 2.63 2.76
C PHE A 172 -13.98 3.92 2.01
N VAL A 173 -13.62 3.78 0.73
CA VAL A 173 -13.16 4.89 -0.10
C VAL A 173 -14.32 5.38 -0.95
N TYR A 174 -14.51 6.70 -0.96
CA TYR A 174 -15.56 7.35 -1.74
C TYR A 174 -14.98 8.25 -2.83
N VAL A 175 -15.59 8.24 -4.02
CA VAL A 175 -15.27 9.15 -5.12
C VAL A 175 -16.57 9.78 -5.60
N GLY A 176 -16.67 11.11 -5.51
CA GLY A 176 -17.90 11.84 -5.86
C GLY A 176 -19.13 11.37 -5.08
N GLY A 177 -18.95 10.89 -3.83
CA GLY A 177 -20.03 10.36 -2.99
C GLY A 177 -20.36 8.88 -3.22
N ASN A 178 -19.77 8.22 -4.22
CA ASN A 178 -19.98 6.80 -4.48
C ASN A 178 -18.92 5.96 -3.77
N LEU A 179 -19.34 4.91 -3.07
CA LEU A 179 -18.43 3.94 -2.47
C LEU A 179 -17.77 3.12 -3.59
N ILE A 180 -16.43 3.11 -3.64
CA ILE A 180 -15.65 2.32 -4.60
C ILE A 180 -15.00 1.08 -3.98
N SER A 181 -15.11 0.92 -2.65
CA SER A 181 -14.61 -0.26 -1.95
C SER A 181 -15.62 -1.41 -2.00
N ALA A 182 -15.18 -2.56 -2.49
CA ALA A 182 -15.87 -3.83 -2.35
C ALA A 182 -15.41 -4.52 -1.06
N GLN A 183 -16.35 -4.75 -0.15
CA GLN A 183 -16.10 -5.44 1.11
C GLN A 183 -16.32 -6.95 0.94
N PHE A 184 -15.29 -7.72 1.25
CA PHE A 184 -15.31 -9.18 1.28
C PHE A 184 -15.40 -9.67 2.73
N ALA A 185 -15.66 -10.97 2.89
CA ALA A 185 -15.76 -11.56 4.22
C ALA A 185 -14.47 -11.35 5.04
N ALA A 186 -14.63 -11.10 6.33
CA ALA A 186 -13.50 -10.98 7.24
C ALA A 186 -12.63 -12.24 7.19
N GLY A 187 -11.31 -12.04 7.06
CA GLY A 187 -10.35 -13.13 6.94
C GLY A 187 -10.20 -13.73 5.54
N THR A 188 -10.88 -13.20 4.51
CA THR A 188 -10.57 -13.57 3.12
C THR A 188 -9.10 -13.25 2.79
N ASN A 189 -8.38 -14.24 2.25
CA ASN A 189 -6.97 -14.06 1.92
C ASN A 189 -6.75 -13.53 0.50
N PHE A 190 -7.81 -13.41 -0.32
CA PHE A 190 -7.71 -13.07 -1.75
C PHE A 190 -6.72 -13.95 -2.53
N GLY A 191 -6.51 -15.19 -2.09
CA GLY A 191 -5.51 -16.08 -2.68
C GLY A 191 -4.06 -15.60 -2.53
N LEU A 192 -3.76 -14.57 -1.72
CA LEU A 192 -2.42 -14.07 -1.49
C LEU A 192 -1.52 -15.16 -0.91
N GLN A 193 -0.39 -15.41 -1.56
CA GLN A 193 0.62 -16.33 -1.08
C GLN A 193 1.64 -15.60 -0.19
N THR A 194 2.41 -16.37 0.58
CA THR A 194 3.53 -15.84 1.36
C THR A 194 4.49 -15.05 0.47
N PRO A 195 5.02 -13.90 0.92
CA PRO A 195 5.97 -13.13 0.11
C PRO A 195 7.24 -13.92 -0.23
N GLU A 196 7.54 -14.03 -1.51
CA GLU A 196 8.74 -14.68 -2.06
C GLU A 196 9.25 -13.94 -3.32
N TYR A 197 10.40 -14.35 -3.86
CA TYR A 197 10.90 -13.87 -5.14
C TYR A 197 10.21 -14.59 -6.30
N ASN A 198 9.13 -14.01 -6.83
CA ASN A 198 8.32 -14.63 -7.88
C ASN A 198 8.72 -14.17 -9.30
N GLY A 199 10.02 -14.04 -9.55
CA GLY A 199 10.57 -13.65 -10.86
C GLY A 199 10.93 -12.17 -11.04
N GLY A 200 10.83 -11.35 -9.99
CA GLY A 200 11.19 -9.92 -10.00
C GLY A 200 12.26 -9.53 -8.97
N PRO A 201 12.67 -8.25 -8.92
CA PRO A 201 13.71 -7.76 -8.02
C PRO A 201 13.27 -7.57 -6.56
N VAL A 202 11.97 -7.66 -6.29
CA VAL A 202 11.38 -7.47 -4.96
C VAL A 202 10.50 -8.64 -4.55
N PHE A 203 10.31 -8.83 -3.25
CA PHE A 203 9.34 -9.79 -2.75
C PHE A 203 7.93 -9.39 -3.16
N THR A 204 7.14 -10.39 -3.53
CA THR A 204 5.75 -10.23 -3.92
C THR A 204 4.88 -11.31 -3.28
N MET A 205 3.63 -10.97 -2.98
CA MET A 205 2.61 -11.95 -2.63
C MET A 205 1.96 -12.42 -3.93
N ASP A 206 2.21 -13.65 -4.34
CA ASP A 206 1.59 -14.20 -5.55
C ASP A 206 0.08 -14.40 -5.36
N LEU A 207 -0.65 -14.55 -6.45
CA LEU A 207 -2.07 -14.88 -6.44
C LEU A 207 -2.27 -16.36 -6.78
N ALA A 208 -3.01 -17.07 -5.94
CA ALA A 208 -3.45 -18.44 -6.27
C ALA A 208 -4.45 -18.41 -7.45
N PRO A 209 -4.44 -19.45 -8.33
CA PRO A 209 -5.44 -19.59 -9.38
C PRO A 209 -6.87 -19.48 -8.83
N GLY A 210 -7.73 -18.72 -9.53
CA GLY A 210 -9.10 -18.46 -9.10
C GLY A 210 -9.24 -17.42 -7.99
N SER A 211 -8.19 -16.68 -7.66
CA SER A 211 -8.30 -15.50 -6.80
C SER A 211 -9.26 -14.48 -7.43
N VAL A 212 -10.15 -13.91 -6.61
CA VAL A 212 -11.04 -12.81 -7.02
C VAL A 212 -10.29 -11.53 -7.38
N ALA A 213 -9.00 -11.41 -7.05
CA ALA A 213 -8.19 -10.25 -7.45
C ALA A 213 -7.77 -10.29 -8.92
N ILE A 214 -7.83 -11.47 -9.56
CA ILE A 214 -7.46 -11.70 -10.96
C ILE A 214 -8.52 -11.09 -11.87
N ASP A 215 -8.14 -10.27 -12.85
CA ASP A 215 -9.00 -9.64 -13.86
C ASP A 215 -10.20 -8.84 -13.33
N ASN A 216 -10.13 -8.38 -12.08
CA ASN A 216 -11.25 -7.70 -11.40
C ASN A 216 -10.94 -6.24 -11.02
N GLY A 217 -9.81 -5.70 -11.48
CA GLY A 217 -9.45 -4.29 -11.30
C GLY A 217 -10.03 -3.38 -12.37
N THR A 218 -9.33 -2.26 -12.61
CA THR A 218 -9.59 -1.34 -13.70
C THR A 218 -8.35 -1.16 -14.57
N ASN A 219 -8.56 -1.09 -15.88
CA ASN A 219 -7.51 -0.71 -16.84
C ASN A 219 -7.22 0.79 -16.81
N THR A 220 -8.05 1.60 -16.14
CA THR A 220 -7.84 3.04 -16.05
C THR A 220 -6.62 3.35 -15.19
N LEU A 221 -5.60 3.99 -15.78
CA LEU A 221 -4.31 4.24 -15.13
C LEU A 221 -3.67 2.97 -14.55
N CYS A 222 -3.92 1.82 -15.17
CA CYS A 222 -3.17 0.64 -14.82
C CYS A 222 -1.70 0.83 -15.23
N PRO A 223 -0.73 0.59 -14.33
CA PRO A 223 0.69 0.69 -14.67
C PRO A 223 1.08 -0.29 -15.79
N SER A 224 2.07 0.05 -16.60
CA SER A 224 2.51 -0.79 -17.75
C SER A 224 3.13 -2.13 -17.34
N GLY A 225 3.53 -2.27 -16.08
CA GLY A 225 3.94 -3.53 -15.50
C GLY A 225 3.69 -3.57 -14.00
N ASP A 226 3.79 -4.74 -13.39
CA ASP A 226 3.53 -4.98 -11.98
C ASP A 226 4.79 -4.77 -11.09
N ALA A 227 4.77 -5.22 -9.84
CA ALA A 227 5.92 -5.13 -8.92
C ALA A 227 7.18 -5.87 -9.43
N ARG A 228 7.01 -6.88 -10.28
CA ARG A 228 8.09 -7.68 -10.90
C ARG A 228 8.51 -7.15 -12.26
N ASP A 229 7.83 -6.13 -12.77
CA ASP A 229 7.95 -5.62 -14.15
C ASP A 229 7.30 -6.52 -15.21
N VAL A 230 6.40 -7.42 -14.79
CA VAL A 230 5.56 -8.20 -15.72
C VAL A 230 4.51 -7.28 -16.33
N ALA A 231 4.27 -7.40 -17.64
CA ALA A 231 3.33 -6.54 -18.37
C ALA A 231 1.90 -6.59 -17.80
N ARG A 232 1.16 -5.49 -17.96
CA ARG A 232 -0.23 -5.33 -17.52
C ARG A 232 -1.06 -4.60 -18.58
N PRO A 233 -2.36 -4.92 -18.77
CA PRO A 233 -3.05 -6.08 -18.21
C PRO A 233 -2.70 -7.39 -18.94
N ILE A 234 -2.86 -8.53 -18.26
CA ILE A 234 -2.85 -9.88 -18.84
C ILE A 234 -4.19 -10.55 -18.54
N ASP A 235 -4.74 -11.31 -19.49
CA ASP A 235 -5.91 -12.17 -19.25
C ASP A 235 -5.49 -13.36 -18.38
N GLY A 236 -5.71 -13.23 -17.07
CA GLY A 236 -5.31 -14.18 -16.05
C GLY A 236 -6.35 -15.28 -15.78
N ASP A 237 -7.63 -15.03 -16.07
CA ASP A 237 -8.72 -16.00 -15.91
C ASP A 237 -9.05 -16.81 -17.18
N GLY A 238 -8.50 -16.38 -18.33
CA GLY A 238 -8.61 -17.08 -19.61
C GLY A 238 -9.92 -16.84 -20.35
N ASN A 239 -10.63 -15.74 -20.06
CA ASN A 239 -11.91 -15.39 -20.68
C ASN A 239 -11.77 -14.55 -21.98
N ALA A 240 -10.54 -14.32 -22.44
CA ALA A 240 -10.14 -13.47 -23.57
C ALA A 240 -10.28 -11.95 -23.35
N ILE A 241 -10.41 -11.49 -22.10
CA ILE A 241 -10.49 -10.07 -21.75
C ILE A 241 -9.44 -9.74 -20.69
N ALA A 242 -8.36 -9.07 -21.10
CA ALA A 242 -7.32 -8.62 -20.18
C ALA A 242 -7.79 -7.42 -19.34
N ILE A 243 -7.90 -7.62 -18.04
CA ILE A 243 -8.21 -6.57 -17.05
C ILE A 243 -7.12 -6.60 -15.98
N CYS A 244 -6.64 -5.43 -15.57
CA CYS A 244 -5.61 -5.41 -14.54
C CYS A 244 -6.07 -6.02 -13.23
N ASP A 245 -5.17 -6.75 -12.60
CA ASP A 245 -5.41 -7.30 -11.28
C ASP A 245 -5.44 -6.22 -10.21
N VAL A 246 -6.24 -6.48 -9.18
CA VAL A 246 -6.30 -5.67 -7.96
C VAL A 246 -5.07 -5.98 -7.10
N GLY A 247 -4.29 -4.94 -6.76
CA GLY A 247 -3.07 -5.07 -5.98
C GLY A 247 -1.79 -4.86 -6.80
N ALA A 248 -0.66 -5.24 -6.21
CA ALA A 248 0.68 -4.97 -6.72
C ALA A 248 1.21 -5.94 -7.79
N LEU A 249 0.53 -7.08 -7.98
CA LEU A 249 0.99 -8.18 -8.83
C LEU A 249 -0.05 -8.48 -9.89
N GLU A 250 0.39 -8.76 -11.11
CA GLU A 250 -0.46 -9.31 -12.18
C GLU A 250 -0.31 -10.82 -12.21
N TYR A 251 -1.40 -11.57 -12.10
CA TYR A 251 -1.36 -13.01 -12.16
C TYR A 251 -0.91 -13.47 -13.55
N GLN A 252 0.05 -14.39 -13.56
CA GLN A 252 0.45 -15.09 -14.78
C GLN A 252 0.07 -16.55 -14.60
N SER A 253 -0.80 -17.05 -15.48
CA SER A 253 -1.05 -18.47 -15.58
C SER A 253 0.28 -19.21 -15.82
N PRO A 254 0.54 -20.34 -15.15
CA PRO A 254 1.75 -21.13 -15.36
C PRO A 254 1.98 -21.54 -16.82
N LEU A 255 0.91 -21.62 -17.63
CA LEU A 255 0.97 -21.91 -19.06
C LEU A 255 1.65 -20.81 -19.90
N LEU A 256 1.85 -19.62 -19.32
CA LEU A 256 2.47 -18.47 -19.96
C LEU A 256 3.88 -18.17 -19.41
N GLN A 257 4.36 -18.94 -18.42
CA GLN A 257 5.67 -18.72 -17.78
C GLN A 257 6.86 -19.34 -18.52
N ASP A 258 6.64 -20.24 -19.47
CA ASP A 258 7.68 -21.05 -20.14
C ASP A 258 8.03 -20.58 -21.57
N GLY A 259 7.60 -19.39 -21.97
CA GLY A 259 8.06 -18.75 -23.21
C GLY A 259 7.38 -19.24 -24.49
N PHE A 260 6.15 -19.75 -24.41
CA PHE A 260 5.29 -20.04 -25.56
C PHE A 260 4.48 -18.83 -26.07
N GLU A 261 4.78 -17.63 -25.59
CA GLU A 261 4.22 -16.36 -26.10
C GLU A 261 4.94 -15.96 -27.39
N SER A 262 4.53 -16.52 -28.53
CA SER A 262 4.97 -16.13 -29.88
C SER A 262 3.86 -15.44 -30.68
#